data_AF-A0A418LZ65-F1
#
_entry.id   AF-A0A418LZ65-F1
#
_cell.length_a   1.000
_cell.length_b   1.000
_cell.length_c   1.000
_cell.angle_alpha   90.00
_cell.angle_beta   90.00
_cell.angle_gamma   90.00
#
_symmetry.space_group_name_H-M   'P 1'
#
loop_
_entity.id
_entity.type
_entity.pdbx_description
1 polymer ?
#
loop_
_entity_poly.entity_id
_entity_poly.type
_entity_poly.pdbx_seq_one_letter_code
_entity_poly.pdbx_strand_id
1 'polypeptide(L)' 'MLVNSISLREAKASSAIENLFTTDDELYRPFNDQQSELTTEPTKEVVRYREALWTGLHFLQ' A
#
# COMPACT_ATOMS: atom_id res chain seq x y z
N MET A 1 -1.02 -15.81 3.32
CA MET A 1 -1.01 -14.34 3.11
C MET A 1 0.39 -13.79 2.83
N LEU A 2 1.26 -14.52 2.10
CA LEU A 2 2.65 -14.09 1.85
C LEU A 2 2.72 -12.99 0.79
N VAL A 3 1.95 -13.13 -0.30
CA VAL A 3 1.91 -12.19 -1.42
C VAL A 3 1.52 -10.79 -0.94
N ASN A 4 0.45 -10.67 -0.15
CA ASN A 4 -0.01 -9.37 0.38
C ASN A 4 1.08 -8.62 1.15
N SER A 5 1.86 -9.32 1.98
CA SER A 5 2.92 -8.71 2.78
C SER A 5 4.14 -8.29 1.94
N ILE A 6 4.44 -9.03 0.87
CA ILE A 6 5.54 -8.71 -0.05
C ILE A 6 5.14 -7.52 -0.92
N SER A 7 3.94 -7.53 -1.51
CA SER A 7 3.44 -6.45 -2.36
C SER A 7 3.37 -5.12 -1.62
N LEU A 8 2.98 -5.14 -0.34
CA LEU A 8 2.90 -3.93 0.48
C LEU A 8 4.28 -3.37 0.83
N ARG A 9 5.25 -4.25 1.14
CA ARG A 9 6.64 -3.84 1.40
C ARG A 9 7.31 -3.28 0.16
N GLU A 10 7.07 -3.88 -1.00
CA GLU A 10 7.54 -3.38 -2.29
C GLU A 10 6.96 -2.00 -2.59
N ALA A 11 5.63 -1.86 -2.46
CA ALA A 11 4.95 -0.57 -2.67
C ALA A 11 5.53 0.53 -1.77
N LYS A 12 5.76 0.24 -0.48
CA LYS A 12 6.36 1.18 0.47
C LYS A 12 7.78 1.57 0.06
N ALA A 13 8.60 0.60 -0.33
CA ALA A 13 9.97 0.84 -0.77
C ALA A 13 10.03 1.67 -2.05
N SER A 14 9.15 1.37 -3.02
CA SER A 14 9.03 2.13 -4.26
C SER A 14 8.59 3.57 -4.00
N SER A 15 7.56 3.79 -3.17
CA SER A 15 7.11 5.14 -2.84
C SER A 15 8.13 5.95 -2.04
N ALA A 16 8.97 5.30 -1.22
CA ALA A 16 10.05 5.97 -0.51
C ALA A 16 11.12 6.57 -1.46
N ILE A 17 11.34 5.96 -2.63
CA ILE A 17 12.22 6.51 -3.67
C ILE A 17 11.65 7.82 -4.25
N GLU A 18 10.33 7.96 -4.27
CA GLU A 18 9.60 9.16 -4.71
C GLU A 18 9.41 10.20 -3.60
N ASN A 19 10.10 10.06 -2.47
CA ASN A 19 10.03 10.97 -1.33
C ASN A 19 8.66 10.96 -0.62
N LEU A 20 7.90 9.87 -0.76
CA LEU A 20 6.64 9.59 -0.05
C LEU A 20 6.91 8.64 1.12
N PHE A 21 6.89 9.19 2.34
CA PHE A 21 7.20 8.44 3.56
C PHE A 21 5.93 8.09 4.33
N THR A 22 5.84 6.85 4.78
CA THR A 22 4.78 6.32 5.66
C THR A 22 5.36 5.25 6.58
N THR A 23 4.70 4.97 7.68
CA THR A 23 5.09 3.95 8.66
C THR A 23 4.30 2.66 8.48
N ASP A 24 4.82 1.54 8.99
CA ASP A 24 4.08 0.28 8.93
C ASP A 24 2.76 0.37 9.71
N ASP A 25 2.76 1.02 10.87
CA ASP A 25 1.53 1.24 11.65
C ASP A 25 0.49 2.04 10.86
N GLU A 26 0.91 3.08 10.13
CA GLU A 26 0.02 3.84 9.25
C GLU A 26 -0.50 2.99 8.08
N LEU A 27 0.32 2.11 7.52
CA LEU A 27 -0.09 1.19 6.45
C LEU A 27 -1.09 0.13 6.92
N TYR A 28 -1.07 -0.28 8.19
CA TYR A 28 -1.99 -1.27 8.71
C TYR A 28 -3.31 -0.69 9.25
N ARG A 29 -3.36 0.61 9.58
CA ARG A 29 -4.59 1.30 10.03
C ARG A 29 -5.78 1.18 9.06
N PRO A 30 -5.62 1.37 7.73
CA PRO A 30 -6.71 1.26 6.76
C PRO A 30 -7.36 -0.13 6.67
N PHE A 31 -6.66 -1.18 7.12
CA PHE A 31 -7.18 -2.55 7.05
C PHE A 31 -8.03 -2.91 8.27
N ASN A 32 -7.90 -2.18 9.38
CA ASN A 32 -8.61 -2.47 10.62
C ASN A 32 -9.79 -1.52 10.87
N ASP A 33 -9.76 -0.29 10.36
CA ASP A 33 -10.81 0.70 10.61
C ASP A 33 -11.52 1.10 9.31
N GLN A 34 -12.85 1.16 9.37
CA GLN A 34 -13.71 1.71 8.31
C GLN A 34 -13.48 3.22 8.06
N GLN A 35 -12.49 3.83 8.74
CA GLN A 35 -12.08 5.23 8.62
C GLN A 35 -10.98 5.41 7.57
N SER A 36 -11.36 5.30 6.30
CA SER A 36 -10.55 5.75 5.17
C SER A 36 -10.19 7.25 5.23
N GLU A 37 -10.87 8.02 6.07
CA GLU A 37 -10.66 9.46 6.26
C GLU A 37 -9.40 9.82 7.07
N LEU A 38 -8.84 8.92 7.90
CA LEU A 38 -7.66 9.19 8.73
C LEU A 38 -6.33 8.74 8.09
N THR A 39 -6.37 8.30 6.83
CA THR A 39 -5.17 7.79 6.14
C THR A 39 -4.41 8.96 5.52
N THR A 40 -3.12 9.11 5.85
CA THR A 40 -2.28 10.18 5.28
C THR A 40 -2.12 10.00 3.76
N GLU A 41 -1.94 11.08 3.00
CA GLU A 41 -1.77 11.02 1.54
C GLU A 41 -0.64 10.06 1.09
N PRO A 42 0.54 10.01 1.75
CA PRO A 42 1.57 9.01 1.41
C PRO A 42 1.11 7.56 1.65
N THR A 43 0.33 7.32 2.70
CA THR A 43 -0.19 5.99 3.01
C THR A 43 -1.23 5.55 1.98
N LYS A 44 -2.08 6.45 1.50
CA LYS A 44 -3.03 6.16 0.42
C LYS A 44 -2.30 5.77 -0.87
N GLU A 45 -1.21 6.46 -1.19
CA GLU A 45 -0.45 6.20 -2.40
C GLU A 45 0.20 4.81 -2.39
N VAL A 46 0.80 4.41 -1.26
CA VAL A 46 1.36 3.06 -1.10
C VAL A 46 0.28 1.97 -1.22
N VAL A 47 -0.90 2.20 -0.64
CA VAL A 47 -2.03 1.24 -0.74
C VAL A 47 -2.52 1.12 -2.19
N ARG A 48 -2.64 2.24 -2.91
CA ARG A 48 -3.02 2.29 -4.33
C ARG A 48 -1.99 1.61 -5.23
N TYR A 49 -0.70 1.83 -4.97
CA TYR A 49 0.37 1.17 -5.72
C TYR A 49 0.28 -0.35 -5.58
N ARG A 50 0.07 -0.85 -4.36
CA ARG A 50 -0.17 -2.26 -4.11
C ARG A 50 -1.41 -2.78 -4.87
N GLU A 51 -2.50 -2.02 -4.92
CA GLU A 51 -3.71 -2.39 -5.67
C GLU A 51 -3.45 -2.44 -7.18
N ALA A 52 -2.66 -1.51 -7.72
CA ALA A 52 -2.25 -1.51 -9.12
C ALA A 52 -1.42 -2.75 -9.46
N LEU A 53 -0.48 -3.15 -8.59
CA LEU A 53 0.28 -4.40 -8.75
C LEU A 53 -0.63 -5.63 -8.80
N TRP A 54 -1.61 -5.72 -7.90
CA TRP A 54 -2.58 -6.82 -7.89
C TRP A 54 -3.46 -6.82 -9.14
N THR A 55 -3.91 -5.64 -9.56
CA THR A 55 -4.72 -5.50 -10.78
C THR A 55 -3.93 -5.93 -12.01
N GLY A 56 -2.66 -5.55 -12.11
CA GLY A 56 -1.76 -5.99 -13.18
C GLY A 56 -1.53 -7.51 -13.18
N LEU A 57 -1.36 -8.12 -12.01
CA LEU A 57 -1.26 -9.58 -11.88
C LEU A 57 -2.54 -10.28 -12.36
N HIS A 58 -3.72 -9.79 -11.95
CA HIS A 58 -5.00 -10.33 -12.38
C HIS A 58 -5.24 -10.17 -13.89
N PHE A 59 -4.69 -9.12 -14.51
CA PHE A 59 -4.80 -8.92 -15.96
C PHE A 59 -3.93 -9.89 -16.78
N LEU A 60 -2.88 -10.45 -16.17
CA LEU A 60 -1.97 -11.41 -16.82
C LEU A 60 -2.37 -12.88 -16.61
N GLN A 61 -3.37 -13.15 -15.76
CA GLN A 61 -3.96 -14.47 -15.55
C GLN A 61 -5.16 -14.70 -16.47
#